data_AF-A0A2E1X280-F1
#
_entry.id   AF-A0A2E1X280-F1
#
_cell.length_a   1.000
_cell.length_b   1.000
_cell.length_c   1.000
_cell.angle_alpha   90.00
_cell.angle_beta   90.00
_cell.angle_gamma   90.00
#
_symmetry.space_group_name_H-M   'P 1'
#
loop_
_entity.id
_entity.type
_entity.pdbx_description
1 polymer ?
#
loop_
_entity_poly.entity_id
_entity_poly.type
_entity_poly.pdbx_seq_one_letter_code
_entity_poly.pdbx_strand_id
1 'polypeptide(L)' 'MRIRGRTRSALAIVAICLLASLPVQAGSEVGDVAPVMKPGGWINMEGTTTWESLSGKLILIEKWATW' A
#
# COMPACT_ATOMS: atom_id res chain seq x y z
N MET A 1 -20.16 40.81 6.52
CA MET A 1 -18.74 40.44 6.31
C MET A 1 -18.48 39.01 6.82
N ARG A 2 -18.88 37.97 6.06
CA ARG A 2 -18.65 36.54 6.38
C ARG A 2 -17.35 36.07 5.69
N ILE A 3 -16.19 36.44 6.24
CA ILE A 3 -14.89 36.03 5.68
C ILE A 3 -14.28 34.86 6.46
N ARG A 4 -14.66 34.66 7.74
CA ARG A 4 -14.07 33.63 8.62
C ARG A 4 -14.41 32.17 8.30
N GLY A 5 -15.50 31.88 7.59
CA GLY A 5 -15.90 30.50 7.26
C GLY A 5 -15.21 29.93 6.01
N ARG A 6 -14.83 30.79 5.07
CA ARG A 6 -14.29 30.42 3.75
C ARG A 6 -12.82 29.95 3.82
N THR A 7 -12.07 30.46 4.79
CA THR A 7 -10.63 30.19 4.96
C THR A 7 -10.37 28.79 5.52
N ARG A 8 -11.26 28.27 6.38
CA ARG A 8 -11.12 26.92 6.96
C ARG A 8 -11.30 25.81 5.92
N SER A 9 -12.25 25.98 5.00
CA SER A 9 -12.48 25.04 3.89
C SER A 9 -11.34 25.05 2.88
N ALA A 10 -10.75 26.22 2.60
CA ALA A 10 -9.61 26.34 1.69
C ALA A 10 -8.36 25.61 2.24
N LEU A 11 -8.08 25.75 3.54
CA LEU A 11 -6.99 25.03 4.21
C LEU A 11 -7.11 23.51 4.11
N ALA A 12 -8.33 22.97 4.28
CA ALA A 12 -8.59 21.54 4.16
C ALA A 12 -8.35 21.01 2.74
N ILE A 13 -8.78 21.77 1.72
CA ILE A 13 -8.57 21.40 0.31
C ILE A 13 -7.07 21.39 -0.02
N VAL A 14 -6.34 22.43 0.38
CA VAL A 14 -4.90 22.49 0.18
C VAL A 14 -4.19 21.32 0.86
N ALA A 15 -4.58 20.97 2.09
CA ALA A 15 -4.00 19.84 2.81
C ALA A 15 -4.24 18.49 2.10
N ILE A 16 -5.45 18.26 1.58
CA ILE A 16 -5.78 17.04 0.83
C ILE A 16 -4.98 16.96 -0.46
N CYS A 17 -4.90 18.06 -1.23
CA CYS A 17 -4.09 18.12 -2.44
C CYS A 17 -2.61 17.88 -2.15
N LEU A 18 -2.08 18.40 -1.04
CA LEU A 18 -0.70 18.18 -0.63
C LEU A 18 -0.44 16.71 -0.29
N LEU A 19 -1.33 16.07 0.48
CA LEU A 19 -1.22 14.66 0.84
C LEU A 19 -1.34 13.73 -0.37
N ALA A 20 -2.21 14.08 -1.32
CA ALA A 20 -2.36 13.34 -2.58
C ALA A 20 -1.16 13.53 -3.53
N SER A 21 -0.38 14.59 -3.35
CA SER A 21 0.83 14.87 -4.15
C SER A 21 2.10 14.19 -3.64
N LEU A 22 2.04 13.57 -2.45
CA LEU A 22 3.18 12.83 -1.92
C LEU A 22 3.43 11.59 -2.80
N PRO A 23 4.68 11.35 -3.22
CA PRO A 23 5.00 10.14 -3.97
C PRO A 23 4.66 8.93 -3.10
N VAL A 24 3.95 7.97 -3.70
CA VAL A 24 3.69 6.68 -3.06
C VAL A 24 5.04 5.98 -2.85
N GLN A 25 5.48 5.90 -1.60
CA GLN A 25 6.63 5.08 -1.23
C GLN A 25 6.26 3.60 -1.35
N ALA A 26 7.11 2.82 -2.01
CA ALA A 26 6.91 1.38 -2.22
C ALA A 26 6.92 0.56 -0.92
N GLY A 27 7.37 1.16 0.19
CA GLY A 27 7.43 0.53 1.52
C GLY A 27 8.55 -0.50 1.68
N SER A 28 9.42 -0.66 0.67
CA SER A 28 10.60 -1.53 0.68
C SER A 28 11.55 -1.11 -0.45
N GLU A 29 12.85 -1.20 -0.21
CA GLU A 29 13.94 -0.93 -1.14
C GLU A 29 14.76 -2.20 -1.46
N VAL A 30 15.62 -2.13 -2.48
CA VAL A 30 16.50 -3.23 -2.85
C VAL A 30 17.50 -3.49 -1.72
N GLY A 31 17.52 -4.72 -1.22
CA GLY A 31 18.38 -5.13 -0.11
C GLY A 31 17.63 -5.22 1.23
N ASP A 32 16.41 -4.68 1.30
CA ASP A 32 15.54 -4.90 2.46
C ASP A 32 15.07 -6.36 2.53
N VAL A 33 14.77 -6.80 3.75
CA VAL A 33 14.04 -8.05 3.96
C VAL A 33 12.63 -7.87 3.40
N ALA A 34 12.19 -8.82 2.59
CA ALA A 34 10.84 -8.79 2.02
C ALA A 34 9.77 -8.73 3.14
N PRO A 35 8.76 -7.85 3.02
CA PRO A 35 7.72 -7.72 4.02
C PRO A 35 6.90 -9.01 4.15
N VAL A 36 6.53 -9.37 5.37
CA VAL A 36 5.73 -10.57 5.64
C VAL A 36 4.28 -10.33 5.20
N MET A 37 3.77 -11.22 4.33
CA MET A 37 2.39 -11.17 3.85
C MET A 37 1.52 -12.18 4.59
N LYS A 38 0.28 -11.80 4.89
CA LYS A 38 -0.75 -12.68 5.49
C LYS A 38 -1.94 -12.80 4.53
N PRO A 39 -1.83 -13.61 3.47
CA PRO A 39 -2.94 -13.80 2.54
C PRO A 39 -4.12 -14.49 3.24
N GLY A 40 -5.35 -14.09 2.90
CA GLY A 40 -6.56 -14.76 3.39
C GLY A 40 -6.77 -16.15 2.80
N GLY A 41 -6.08 -16.48 1.71
CA GLY A 41 -6.10 -17.76 1.05
C GLY A 41 -5.24 -17.77 -0.21
N TRP A 42 -5.04 -18.97 -0.77
CA TRP A 42 -4.32 -19.18 -2.02
C TRP A 42 -5.24 -19.80 -3.07
N ILE A 43 -4.97 -19.51 -4.33
CA ILE A 43 -5.64 -20.11 -5.49
C ILE A 43 -4.56 -20.84 -6.29
N ASN A 44 -4.87 -22.04 -6.81
CA ASN A 44 -3.94 -22.89 -7.58
C ASN A 44 -2.65 -23.28 -6.83
N MET A 45 -2.71 -23.38 -5.51
CA MET A 45 -1.58 -23.76 -4.65
C MET A 45 -2.01 -24.87 -3.70
N GLU A 46 -1.05 -25.59 -3.13
CA GLU A 46 -1.33 -26.56 -2.07
C GLU A 46 -1.88 -25.83 -0.82
N GLY A 47 -2.91 -26.42 -0.19
CA GLY A 47 -3.62 -25.80 0.93
C GLY A 47 -2.77 -25.56 2.18
N THR A 48 -1.60 -26.20 2.27
CA THR A 48 -0.63 -26.02 3.36
C THR A 48 0.43 -24.95 3.07
N THR A 49 0.33 -24.25 1.94
CA THR A 49 1.30 -23.19 1.60
C THR A 49 1.20 -22.04 2.59
N THR A 50 2.31 -21.74 3.27
CA THR A 50 2.46 -20.55 4.13
C THR A 50 3.50 -19.60 3.55
N TRP A 51 3.54 -18.36 4.05
CA TRP A 51 4.56 -17.39 3.64
C TRP A 51 5.98 -17.91 3.91
N GLU A 52 6.18 -18.55 5.06
CA GLU A 52 7.45 -19.09 5.51
C GLU A 52 7.94 -20.23 4.59
N SER A 53 6.99 -21.00 4.04
CA SER A 53 7.31 -22.10 3.11
C SER A 53 7.91 -21.64 1.77
N LEU A 54 7.79 -20.33 1.46
CA LEU A 54 8.37 -19.72 0.26
C LEU A 54 9.84 -19.32 0.43
N SER A 55 10.37 -19.37 1.67
CA SER A 55 11.75 -19.00 1.96
C SER A 55 12.76 -19.85 1.16
N GLY A 56 13.84 -19.22 0.70
CA GLY A 56 14.86 -19.85 -0.14
C GLY A 56 14.51 -19.96 -1.62
N LYS A 57 13.32 -19.48 -2.03
CA LYS A 57 12.92 -19.40 -3.44
C LYS A 57 12.99 -17.96 -3.93
N LEU A 58 13.24 -17.78 -5.23
CA LEU A 58 13.03 -16.50 -5.90
C LEU A 58 11.53 -16.32 -6.14
N ILE A 59 10.95 -15.27 -5.59
CA ILE A 59 9.52 -14.99 -5.65
C ILE A 59 9.29 -13.63 -6.31
N LEU A 60 8.31 -13.57 -7.22
CA LEU A 60 7.76 -12.32 -7.75
C LEU A 60 6.42 -12.06 -7.05
N ILE A 61 6.26 -10.86 -6.50
CA ILE A 61 4.99 -10.42 -5.90
C ILE A 61 4.36 -9.38 -6.81
N GLU A 62 3.14 -9.67 -7.25
CA GLU A 62 2.34 -8.77 -8.07
C GLU A 62 1.08 -8.35 -7.31
N LYS A 63 0.85 -7.04 -7.23
CA LYS A 63 -0.40 -6.48 -6.68
C LYS A 63 -1.37 -6.29 -7.85
N TRP A 64 -2.52 -6.95 -7.77
CA TRP A 64 -3.59 -6.82 -8.77
C TRP A 64 -4.95 -6.73 -8.07
N ALA A 65 -5.93 -6.22 -8.80
CA ALA A 65 -7.33 -6.19 -8.41
C ALA A 65 -8.19 -6.56 -9.62
N THR A 66 -9.38 -7.09 -9.38
CA THR A 66 -10.35 -7.38 -10.44
C THR A 66 -11.03 -6.13 -11.00
N TRP A 67 -10.73 -4.96 -10.45
CA TRP A 67 -11.35 -3.67 -10.73
C TRP A 67 -10.32 -2.55 -10.77
#